data_AF-A0A4Y8X245-F1
#
_entry.id   AF-A0A4Y8X245-F1
#
_cell.length_a   1.000
_cell.length_b   1.000
_cell.length_c   1.000
_cell.angle_alpha   90.00
_cell.angle_beta   90.00
_cell.angle_gamma   90.00
#
_symmetry.space_group_name_H-M   'P 1'
#
loop_
_entity.id
_entity.type
_entity.pdbx_description
1 polymer ?
#
loop_
_entity_poly.entity_id
_entity_poly.type
_entity_poly.pdbx_seq_one_letter_code
_entity_poly.pdbx_strand_id
1 'polypeptide(L)'
;MRRCSKTPCQEPALATLTYNYADSQVVIGPLSQLAEPHAYDLCAAHADRITAPRGWEVLRIDAPAPAAPARGPLRAVDDAW
;
A
#
# COMPACT_ATOMS: atom_id res chain seq x y z
N MET A 1 7.39 -14.62 1.05
CA MET A 1 7.27 -13.28 1.68
C MET A 1 8.33 -12.36 1.09
N ARG A 2 7.98 -11.12 0.74
CA ARG A 2 8.94 -10.13 0.22
C ARG A 2 9.66 -9.44 1.39
N ARG A 3 10.93 -9.11 1.19
CA ARG A 3 11.80 -8.48 2.19
C ARG A 3 12.01 -7.01 1.86
N CYS A 4 12.31 -6.23 2.88
CA CYS A 4 12.66 -4.82 2.72
C CYS A 4 13.86 -4.65 1.75
N SER A 5 13.74 -3.73 0.79
CA SER A 5 14.78 -3.44 -0.21
C SER A 5 15.98 -2.67 0.36
N LYS A 6 15.87 -2.10 1.57
CA LYS A 6 16.95 -1.36 2.25
C LYS A 6 17.97 -2.33 2.84
N THR A 7 19.10 -2.55 2.19
CA THR A 7 20.19 -3.38 2.75
C THR A 7 20.85 -2.70 3.97
N PRO A 8 21.17 -3.40 5.07
CA PRO A 8 21.06 -4.85 5.30
C PRO A 8 19.76 -5.32 5.99
N CYS A 9 18.67 -4.54 5.92
CA CYS A 9 17.40 -4.90 6.55
C CYS A 9 16.85 -6.22 6.01
N GLN A 10 16.43 -7.10 6.91
CA GLN A 10 15.82 -8.40 6.57
C GLN A 10 14.34 -8.49 6.94
N GLU A 11 13.78 -7.40 7.49
CA GLU A 11 12.39 -7.33 7.92
C GLU A 11 11.42 -7.57 6.75
N PRO A 12 10.24 -8.16 7.03
CA PRO A 12 9.21 -8.33 6.01
C PRO A 12 8.77 -6.97 5.48
N ALA A 13 8.57 -6.88 4.17
CA ALA A 13 8.01 -5.69 3.56
C ALA A 13 6.50 -5.59 3.86
N LEU A 14 6.03 -4.38 4.17
CA LEU A 14 4.64 -4.06 4.48
C LEU A 14 4.12 -2.88 3.64
N ALA A 15 5.01 -2.15 2.97
CA ALA A 15 4.70 -1.02 2.11
C ALA A 15 5.47 -1.12 0.79
N THR A 16 4.97 -0.48 -0.24
CA THR A 16 5.66 -0.31 -1.52
C THR A 16 5.84 1.19 -1.79
N LEU A 17 7.06 1.57 -2.17
CA LEU A 17 7.45 2.93 -2.51
C LEU A 17 7.70 3.05 -4.02
N THR A 18 7.11 4.07 -4.63
CA THR A 18 7.29 4.40 -6.05
C THR A 18 7.70 5.85 -6.20
N TYR A 19 8.62 6.13 -7.12
CA TYR A 19 9.00 7.49 -7.49
C TYR A 19 8.24 7.92 -8.75
N ASN A 20 7.48 9.00 -8.65
CA ASN A 20 6.95 9.71 -9.80
C ASN A 20 7.84 10.93 -10.08
N TYR A 21 8.76 10.77 -11.03
CA TYR A 21 9.70 11.82 -11.39
C TYR A 21 9.04 13.00 -12.09
N ALA A 22 7.94 12.79 -12.84
CA ALA A 22 7.27 13.86 -13.58
C ALA A 22 6.68 14.90 -12.63
N ASP A 23 6.07 14.42 -11.53
CA ASP A 23 5.45 15.26 -10.51
C ASP A 23 6.37 15.54 -9.31
N SER A 24 7.61 15.05 -9.33
CA SER A 24 8.55 15.13 -8.19
C SER A 24 7.94 14.58 -6.90
N GLN A 25 7.36 13.38 -6.97
CA GLN A 25 6.63 12.74 -5.87
C GLN A 25 7.22 11.39 -5.48
N VAL A 26 7.16 11.09 -4.19
CA VAL A 26 7.39 9.77 -3.61
C VAL A 26 6.09 9.25 -3.05
N VAL A 27 5.57 8.18 -3.64
CA VAL A 27 4.32 7.56 -3.19
C VAL A 27 4.67 6.33 -2.36
N ILE A 28 4.12 6.26 -1.15
CA ILE A 28 4.28 5.13 -0.23
C ILE A 28 2.88 4.60 0.06
N GLY A 29 2.60 3.40 -0.43
CA GLY A 29 1.33 2.73 -0.23
C GLY A 29 1.48 1.40 0.49
N PRO A 30 0.37 0.67 0.70
CA PRO A 30 0.40 -0.71 1.15
C PRO A 30 1.24 -1.56 0.21
N LEU A 31 1.76 -2.67 0.71
CA LEU A 31 2.55 -3.59 -0.12
C LEU A 31 1.77 -4.02 -1.38
N SER A 32 2.24 -3.62 -2.58
CA SER A 32 1.62 -3.96 -3.87
C SER A 32 1.46 -5.47 -3.99
N GLN A 33 0.35 -6.00 -4.45
CA GLN A 33 0.12 -7.46 -4.47
C GLN A 33 1.20 -8.25 -5.24
N LEU A 34 1.74 -7.63 -6.29
CA LEU A 34 2.82 -8.16 -7.12
C LEU A 34 4.08 -7.31 -6.94
N ALA A 35 5.24 -7.92 -7.16
CA ALA A 35 6.50 -7.18 -7.18
C ALA A 35 6.57 -6.34 -8.46
N GLU A 36 6.69 -5.03 -8.30
CA GLU A 36 6.77 -4.10 -9.43
C GLU A 36 8.24 -3.79 -9.76
N PRO A 37 8.63 -3.76 -11.06
CA PRO A 37 10.02 -3.65 -11.48
C PRO A 37 10.68 -2.28 -11.18
N HIS A 38 9.91 -1.29 -10.73
CA HIS A 38 10.39 0.08 -10.43
C HIS A 38 9.96 0.58 -9.05
N ALA A 39 9.57 -0.35 -8.16
CA ALA A 39 9.16 -0.02 -6.82
C ALA A 39 10.10 -0.63 -5.78
N TYR A 40 10.11 -0.03 -4.60
CA TYR A 40 10.88 -0.51 -3.45
C TYR A 40 9.93 -0.99 -2.37
N ASP A 41 10.08 -2.25 -1.99
CA ASP A 41 9.30 -2.83 -0.91
C ASP A 41 9.98 -2.51 0.43
N LEU A 42 9.26 -1.88 1.37
CA LEU A 42 9.80 -1.38 2.63
C LEU A 42 9.08 -2.02 3.82
N CYS A 43 9.83 -2.30 4.89
CA CYS A 43 9.22 -2.62 6.19
C CYS A 43 8.61 -1.35 6.81
N ALA A 44 7.73 -1.50 7.81
CA ALA A 44 7.07 -0.35 8.46
C ALA A 44 8.06 0.72 8.92
N ALA A 45 9.12 0.33 9.63
CA ALA A 45 10.12 1.27 10.12
C ALA A 45 10.84 2.05 9.00
N HIS A 46 11.12 1.42 7.85
CA HIS A 46 11.74 2.11 6.72
C HIS A 46 10.75 2.94 5.91
N ALA A 47 9.50 2.52 5.81
CA ALA A 47 8.44 3.32 5.22
C ALA A 47 8.17 4.59 6.04
N ASP A 48 8.29 4.56 7.37
CA ASP A 48 8.09 5.72 8.22
C ASP A 48 9.26 6.71 8.16
N ARG A 49 10.49 6.19 8.09
CA ARG A 49 11.72 7.01 8.14
C ARG A 49 12.17 7.56 6.79
N ILE A 50 11.66 7.02 5.69
CA ILE A 50 12.07 7.49 4.37
C ILE A 50 11.62 8.93 4.14
N THR A 51 12.52 9.71 3.55
CA THR A 51 12.32 11.11 3.21
C THR A 51 12.51 11.26 1.71
N ALA A 52 11.73 12.16 1.11
CA ALA A 52 11.88 12.49 -0.30
C ALA A 52 13.10 13.39 -0.53
N PRO A 53 13.61 13.45 -1.77
CA PRO A 53 14.57 14.47 -2.18
C PRO A 53 14.07 15.89 -1.90
N ARG A 54 14.99 16.87 -1.90
CA ARG A 54 14.62 18.28 -1.70
C ARG A 54 13.68 18.75 -2.80
N GLY A 55 12.59 19.40 -2.41
CA GLY A 55 11.57 19.90 -3.34
C GLY A 55 10.60 18.84 -3.85
N TRP A 56 10.69 17.60 -3.36
CA TRP A 56 9.75 16.54 -3.68
C TRP A 56 8.68 16.39 -2.60
N GLU A 57 7.49 15.96 -3.01
CA GLU A 57 6.36 15.68 -2.12
C GLU A 57 6.32 14.19 -1.73
N VAL A 58 5.98 13.90 -0.48
CA VAL A 58 5.73 12.53 0.00
C VAL A 58 4.24 12.31 0.13
N LEU A 59 3.71 11.36 -0.65
CA LEU A 59 2.32 10.93 -0.59
C LEU A 59 2.25 9.59 0.12
N ARG A 60 1.52 9.53 1.24
CA ARG A 60 1.27 8.29 1.98
C ARG A 60 -0.18 7.88 1.75
N ILE A 61 -0.37 6.69 1.19
CA ILE A 61 -1.69 6.15 0.87
C ILE A 61 -1.97 5.00 1.82
N ASP A 62 -3.07 5.11 2.56
CA ASP A 62 -3.56 4.01 3.38
C ASP A 62 -4.24 2.96 2.51
N ALA A 63 -4.26 1.71 2.99
CA ALA A 63 -5.08 0.70 2.35
C ALA A 63 -6.55 1.15 2.42
N PRO A 64 -7.31 1.05 1.32
CA PRO A 64 -8.74 1.29 1.40
C PRO A 64 -9.30 0.34 2.46
N ALA A 65 -10.12 0.88 3.38
CA ALA A 65 -10.84 0.05 4.32
C ALA A 65 -11.56 -1.04 3.53
N PRO A 66 -11.58 -2.30 4.01
CA PRO A 66 -12.33 -3.34 3.33
C PRO A 66 -13.75 -2.82 3.15
N ALA A 67 -14.22 -2.79 1.89
CA ALA A 67 -15.57 -2.36 1.60
C ALA A 67 -16.49 -3.17 2.51
N ALA A 68 -17.18 -2.51 3.43
CA ALA A 68 -18.16 -3.18 4.26
C ALA A 68 -19.08 -3.95 3.31
N PRO A 69 -19.42 -5.22 3.59
CA PRO A 69 -20.31 -5.95 2.71
C PRO A 69 -21.55 -5.09 2.52
N ALA A 70 -21.88 -4.79 1.26
CA ALA A 70 -23.06 -4.02 0.95
C ALA A 70 -24.22 -4.70 1.68
N ARG A 71 -24.78 -4.04 2.71
CA ARG A 71 -26.00 -4.48 3.38
C ARG A 71 -27.13 -4.28 2.37
N GLY A 72 -27.17 -5.15 1.37
CA GLY A 72 -28.38 -5.38 0.59
C GLY A 72 -29.44 -5.91 1.54
N PRO A 73 -30.70 -5.44 1.43
CA PRO A 73 -31.76 -5.99 2.25
C PRO A 73 -31.85 -7.50 1.94
N LEU A 74 -31.70 -8.35 2.97
CA LEU A 74 -32.12 -9.74 2.86
C LEU A 74 -33.60 -9.71 2.48
N ARG A 75 -33.93 -10.04 1.23
CA ARG A 75 -35.32 -10.33 0.89
C ARG A 75 -35.67 -11.62 1.61
N ALA A 76 -36.59 -11.52 2.56
CA ALA A 76 -37.28 -12.70 3.08
C ALA A 76 -37.89 -13.43 1.87
N VAL A 77 -37.49 -14.69 1.70
CA VAL A 77 -38.23 -15.63 0.86
C VAL A 77 -39.36 -16.13 1.74
N ASP A 78 -40.53 -15.52 1.63
CA ASP A 78 -41.74 -16.08 2.20
C ASP A 78 -42.16 -17.25 1.30
N ASP A 79 -42.01 -18.46 1.83
CA ASP A 79 -42.59 -19.69 1.30
C ASP A 79 -44.11 -19.57 1.42
N ALA A 80 -44.77 -19.36 0.28
CA ALA A 80 -46.20 -19.55 0.14
C ALA A 80 -46.42 -20.92 -0.51
N TRP A 81 -46.84 -21.86 0.35
CA TRP A 81 -47.39 -23.22 0.16
C TRP A 81 -47.64 -23.71 -1.27
#